data_AF-A0A7W8KKA0-F1
#
_entry.id   AF-A0A7W8KKA0-F1
#
_cell.length_a   1.000
_cell.length_b   1.000
_cell.length_c   1.000
_cell.angle_alpha   90.00
_cell.angle_beta   90.00
_cell.angle_gamma   90.00
#
_symmetry.space_group_name_H-M   'P 1'
#
loop_
_entity.id
_entity.type
_entity.pdbx_description
1 polymer ?
#
loop_
_entity_poly.entity_id
_entity_poly.type
_entity_poly.pdbx_seq_one_letter_code
_entity_poly.pdbx_strand_id
1 'polypeptide(L)'
;MNEGRTPALLLLGLTLSACGGGTSGPTSGAPELLAISPADGAVGVHNDTNIELSFSQSMNRASVEAAYVSFSEGLRREQVTFVWNANSTKVTIDPKTDLKYADGTAAPITYAFLVGASAAGQSGKTLNETEASFKTARRFTATLGSQAALDGYTSGHEAAYSNNVVGFSPARTGGMTDMLPDVGSATVSVRAFYSFDLSGVPLSVAPDDISAATLSLEQVNVYPATAYANMSTAAEHLILEHVNYGAQLTTSDFGTPALDLVTSSFSTDATYTRRSADVLAQIRNDLANRADRGNRAQFRLRFPKDQPEGNYGFAEFATAEDAARAPGLEIHYLAP
;
A
#
# COMPACT_ATOMS: atom_id res chain seq x y z
N MET A 1 27.07 -14.60 -93.55
CA MET A 1 25.64 -14.31 -93.71
C MET A 1 25.37 -13.11 -92.81
N ASN A 2 25.55 -11.89 -93.34
CA ASN A 2 24.47 -11.00 -93.82
C ASN A 2 23.29 -10.95 -92.84
N GLU A 3 22.78 -9.82 -92.35
CA GLU A 3 23.03 -8.39 -92.55
C GLU A 3 22.00 -7.67 -91.64
N GLY A 4 22.18 -6.39 -91.32
CA GLY A 4 21.02 -5.49 -91.28
C GLY A 4 20.76 -4.61 -90.04
N ARG A 5 21.14 -3.33 -90.21
CA ARG A 5 20.33 -2.10 -89.99
C ARG A 5 20.23 -1.45 -88.60
N THR A 6 20.92 -0.31 -88.48
CA THR A 6 20.47 0.93 -87.79
C THR A 6 19.47 1.71 -88.66
N PRO A 7 18.51 2.45 -88.08
CA PRO A 7 18.53 3.94 -88.07
C PRO A 7 17.94 4.55 -86.76
N ALA A 8 18.51 5.61 -86.17
CA ALA A 8 18.35 7.06 -86.41
C ALA A 8 17.10 7.75 -85.79
N LEU A 9 17.31 8.99 -85.32
CA LEU A 9 16.35 10.04 -84.91
C LEU A 9 15.69 9.87 -83.52
N LEU A 10 15.62 10.86 -82.62
CA LEU A 10 15.37 12.30 -82.80
C LEU A 10 15.81 13.04 -81.52
N LEU A 11 16.65 14.07 -81.64
CA LEU A 11 16.91 15.03 -80.56
C LEU A 11 15.73 16.02 -80.52
N LEU A 12 14.95 16.01 -79.44
CA LEU A 12 13.93 17.02 -79.18
C LEU A 12 14.27 17.69 -77.84
N GLY A 13 14.73 18.94 -77.90
CA GLY A 13 14.86 19.78 -76.73
C GLY A 13 13.48 20.16 -76.19
N LEU A 14 13.23 19.86 -74.92
CA LEU A 14 12.12 20.43 -74.16
C LEU A 14 12.68 21.19 -72.96
N THR A 15 12.63 22.51 -73.05
CA THR A 15 12.73 23.43 -71.92
C THR A 15 11.46 23.28 -71.08
N LEU A 16 11.58 22.87 -69.81
CA LEU A 16 10.49 23.00 -68.84
C LEU A 16 10.76 24.16 -67.89
N SER A 17 9.83 25.11 -67.96
CA SER A 17 9.66 26.24 -67.05
C SER A 17 9.64 25.81 -65.59
N ALA A 18 10.39 26.55 -64.78
CA ALA A 18 10.21 26.59 -63.34
C ALA A 18 8.82 27.17 -63.03
N CYS A 19 7.89 26.31 -62.61
CA CYS A 19 6.71 26.72 -61.85
C CYS A 19 6.99 26.40 -60.38
N GLY A 20 6.96 27.45 -59.56
CA GLY A 20 7.13 27.36 -58.12
C GLY A 20 6.07 26.47 -57.49
N GLY A 21 6.49 25.29 -57.04
CA GLY A 21 5.81 24.55 -56.00
C GLY A 21 6.28 25.12 -54.67
N GLY A 22 5.56 26.13 -54.16
CA GLY A 22 5.76 26.59 -52.79
C GLY A 22 5.66 25.40 -51.86
N THR A 23 6.77 25.04 -51.22
CA THR A 23 6.77 24.12 -50.10
C THR A 23 5.88 24.73 -49.02
N SER A 24 4.65 24.26 -48.89
CA SER A 24 3.92 24.38 -47.63
C SER A 24 4.65 23.47 -46.66
N GLY A 25 5.77 23.95 -46.09
CA GLY A 25 6.27 23.40 -44.84
C GLY A 25 5.12 23.43 -43.83
N PRO A 26 5.06 22.49 -42.88
CA PRO A 26 4.05 22.57 -41.83
C PRO A 26 4.15 23.98 -41.24
N THR A 27 3.06 24.72 -41.28
CA THR A 27 2.92 26.00 -40.59
C THR A 27 3.08 25.70 -39.11
N SER A 28 4.33 25.63 -38.65
CA SER A 28 4.68 25.31 -37.27
C SER A 28 4.18 26.48 -36.43
N GLY A 29 3.06 26.28 -35.75
CA GLY A 29 2.58 27.16 -34.70
C GLY A 29 3.61 27.25 -33.57
N ALA A 30 3.38 28.16 -32.62
CA ALA A 30 4.12 28.10 -31.36
C ALA A 30 3.87 26.75 -30.68
N PRO A 31 4.84 26.17 -29.95
CA PRO A 31 4.57 25.01 -29.13
C PRO A 31 3.53 25.35 -28.06
N GLU A 32 2.76 24.34 -27.68
CA GLU A 32 1.75 24.43 -26.63
C GLU A 32 1.96 23.28 -25.64
N LEU A 33 1.65 23.53 -24.38
CA LEU A 33 1.64 22.50 -23.36
C LEU A 33 0.25 21.87 -23.34
N LEU A 34 0.17 20.59 -23.73
CA LEU A 34 -1.08 19.85 -23.85
C LEU A 34 -1.54 19.26 -22.51
N ALA A 35 -0.60 18.85 -21.66
CA ALA A 35 -0.91 18.25 -20.37
C ALA A 35 0.23 18.44 -19.37
N ILE A 36 -0.16 18.56 -18.10
CA ILE A 36 0.71 18.57 -16.92
C ILE A 36 0.20 17.47 -15.97
N SER A 37 1.11 16.64 -15.48
CA SER A 37 0.85 15.71 -14.38
C SER A 37 1.90 15.93 -13.29
N PRO A 38 1.56 16.03 -11.99
CA PRO A 38 0.22 16.24 -11.47
C PRO A 38 -0.47 17.44 -12.11
N ALA A 39 -1.80 17.40 -12.24
CA ALA A 39 -2.56 18.53 -12.77
C ALA A 39 -2.37 19.77 -11.88
N ASP A 40 -2.48 20.97 -12.46
CA ASP A 40 -2.40 22.19 -11.68
C ASP A 40 -3.50 22.23 -10.60
N GLY A 41 -3.12 22.58 -9.38
CA GLY A 41 -3.96 22.55 -8.19
C GLY A 41 -4.22 21.17 -7.60
N ALA A 42 -3.59 20.10 -8.10
CA ALA A 42 -3.77 18.74 -7.58
C ALA A 42 -3.44 18.67 -6.08
N VAL A 43 -4.15 17.80 -5.35
CA VAL A 43 -3.97 17.57 -3.91
C VAL A 43 -3.83 16.08 -3.63
N GLY A 44 -3.22 15.72 -2.50
CA GLY A 44 -3.00 14.32 -2.15
C GLY A 44 -1.98 13.61 -3.02
N VAL A 45 -1.07 14.36 -3.66
CA VAL A 45 -0.04 13.79 -4.54
C VAL A 45 0.98 13.01 -3.71
N HIS A 46 1.39 11.83 -4.19
CA HIS A 46 2.44 11.06 -3.51
C HIS A 46 3.81 11.76 -3.62
N ASN A 47 4.68 11.49 -2.66
CA ASN A 47 5.98 12.12 -2.54
C ASN A 47 6.99 11.68 -3.60
N ASP A 48 6.81 10.49 -4.16
CA ASP A 48 7.61 9.90 -5.25
C ASP A 48 7.08 10.30 -6.64
N THR A 49 6.12 11.22 -6.71
CA THR A 49 5.48 11.59 -7.97
C THR A 49 6.41 12.41 -8.86
N ASN A 50 6.57 11.93 -10.09
CA ASN A 50 7.20 12.67 -11.18
C ASN A 50 6.28 13.77 -11.72
N ILE A 51 6.89 14.87 -12.19
CA ILE A 51 6.20 15.87 -12.99
C ILE A 51 6.34 15.49 -14.46
N GLU A 52 5.25 15.41 -15.20
CA GLU A 52 5.23 15.11 -16.63
C GLU A 52 4.62 16.25 -17.41
N LEU A 53 5.34 16.70 -18.45
CA LEU A 53 4.91 17.75 -19.36
C LEU A 53 4.81 17.18 -20.77
N SER A 54 3.64 17.34 -21.41
CA SER A 54 3.40 16.91 -22.79
C SER A 54 3.18 18.11 -23.70
N PHE A 55 3.90 18.17 -24.81
CA PHE A 55 3.89 19.30 -25.75
C PHE A 55 3.21 18.94 -27.07
N SER A 56 2.65 19.95 -27.76
CA SER A 56 1.99 19.79 -29.06
C SER A 56 2.93 19.45 -30.22
N GLN A 57 4.24 19.66 -30.02
CA GLN A 57 5.27 19.38 -31.02
C GLN A 57 6.63 19.11 -30.35
N SER A 58 7.61 18.67 -31.14
CA SER A 58 8.98 18.44 -30.66
C SER A 58 9.60 19.74 -30.13
N MET A 59 10.13 19.68 -28.91
CA MET A 59 10.79 20.79 -28.23
C MET A 59 12.30 20.76 -28.37
N ASN A 60 12.95 21.92 -28.23
CA ASN A 60 14.38 22.00 -27.94
C ASN A 60 14.59 21.71 -26.44
N ARG A 61 15.14 20.53 -26.14
CA ARG A 61 15.29 20.02 -24.77
C ARG A 61 16.06 20.97 -23.86
N ALA A 62 17.22 21.45 -24.30
CA ALA A 62 18.06 22.36 -23.52
C ALA A 62 17.35 23.68 -23.21
N SER A 63 16.54 24.20 -24.13
CA SER A 63 15.78 25.42 -23.89
C SER A 63 14.69 25.24 -22.83
N VAL A 64 13.94 24.13 -22.87
CA VAL A 64 12.89 23.82 -21.88
C VAL A 64 13.52 23.59 -20.51
N GLU A 65 14.62 22.86 -20.47
CA GLU A 65 15.39 22.59 -19.27
C GLU A 65 15.98 23.85 -18.63
N ALA A 66 16.42 24.82 -19.43
CA ALA A 66 16.89 26.11 -18.93
C ALA A 66 15.75 27.04 -18.51
N ALA A 67 14.57 26.89 -19.11
CA ALA A 67 13.37 27.65 -18.80
C ALA A 67 12.62 27.15 -17.56
N TYR A 68 12.95 25.95 -17.06
CA TYR A 68 12.34 25.41 -15.85
C TYR A 68 12.83 26.12 -14.59
N VAL A 69 11.90 26.62 -13.78
CA VAL A 69 12.18 27.29 -12.52
C VAL A 69 11.26 26.74 -11.43
N SER A 70 11.81 26.46 -10.25
CA SER A 70 11.05 26.21 -9.04
C SER A 70 11.83 26.73 -7.84
N PHE A 71 11.11 27.25 -6.84
CA PHE A 71 11.67 27.62 -5.54
C PHE A 71 11.35 26.61 -4.44
N SER A 72 10.49 25.62 -4.74
CA SER A 72 10.13 24.56 -3.80
C SER A 72 11.33 23.62 -3.59
N GLU A 73 11.69 23.39 -2.34
CA GLU A 73 12.76 22.47 -1.94
C GLU A 73 12.44 21.04 -2.40
N GLY A 74 13.32 20.43 -3.19
CA GLY A 74 13.12 19.14 -3.86
C GLY A 74 12.79 19.28 -5.35
N LEU A 75 12.31 20.46 -5.78
CA LEU A 75 11.99 20.75 -7.19
C LEU A 75 12.89 21.81 -7.82
N ARG A 76 13.86 22.39 -7.10
CA ARG A 76 14.81 23.32 -7.73
C ARG A 76 15.56 22.64 -8.89
N ARG A 77 16.01 23.42 -9.86
CA ARG A 77 16.57 22.90 -11.12
C ARG A 77 17.71 21.89 -10.92
N GLU A 78 18.52 22.08 -9.90
CA GLU A 78 19.63 21.23 -9.50
C GLU A 78 19.21 19.97 -8.71
N GLN A 79 17.98 19.94 -8.20
CA GLN A 79 17.40 18.87 -7.38
C GLN A 79 16.55 17.88 -8.20
N VAL A 80 16.35 18.15 -9.49
CA VAL A 80 15.58 17.29 -10.39
C VAL A 80 16.44 16.74 -11.53
N THR A 81 15.96 15.70 -12.19
CA THR A 81 16.48 15.20 -13.46
C THR A 81 15.42 15.31 -14.55
N PHE A 82 15.85 15.44 -15.81
CA PHE A 82 14.96 15.55 -16.95
C PHE A 82 15.14 14.35 -17.86
N VAL A 83 14.07 13.61 -18.10
CA VAL A 83 14.04 12.43 -18.96
C VAL A 83 13.07 12.71 -20.10
N TRP A 84 13.62 12.79 -21.32
CA TRP A 84 12.84 13.07 -22.52
C TRP A 84 12.48 11.78 -23.26
N ASN A 85 11.28 11.76 -23.84
CA ASN A 85 10.96 10.74 -24.83
C ASN A 85 11.77 10.95 -26.13
N ALA A 86 11.83 9.91 -26.98
CA ALA A 86 12.62 9.95 -28.21
C ALA A 86 12.25 11.13 -29.13
N ASN A 87 10.96 11.44 -29.22
CA ASN A 87 10.41 12.49 -30.09
C ASN A 87 10.50 13.90 -29.51
N SER A 88 11.02 14.06 -28.28
CA SER A 88 11.10 15.34 -27.57
C SER A 88 9.76 16.07 -27.42
N THR A 89 8.67 15.31 -27.34
CA THR A 89 7.30 15.83 -27.14
C THR A 89 6.80 15.62 -25.71
N LYS A 90 7.54 14.86 -24.89
CA LYS A 90 7.24 14.64 -23.47
C LYS A 90 8.53 14.69 -22.67
N VAL A 91 8.49 15.39 -21.54
CA VAL A 91 9.56 15.36 -20.54
C VAL A 91 8.98 14.93 -19.19
N THR A 92 9.69 14.02 -18.54
CA THR A 92 9.48 13.62 -17.15
C THR A 92 10.56 14.31 -16.32
N ILE A 93 10.14 15.07 -15.32
CA ILE A 93 10.97 15.78 -14.36
C ILE A 93 10.87 15.01 -13.05
N ASP A 94 11.96 14.35 -12.68
CA ASP A 94 12.04 13.42 -11.56
C ASP A 94 12.83 14.07 -10.42
N PRO A 95 12.21 14.35 -9.25
CA PRO A 95 12.91 14.78 -8.05
C PRO A 95 13.98 13.75 -7.65
N LYS A 96 15.23 14.17 -7.46
CA LYS A 96 16.33 13.27 -7.04
C LYS A 96 16.12 12.66 -5.66
N THR A 97 15.27 13.30 -4.86
CA THR A 97 14.84 12.84 -3.54
C THR A 97 13.34 13.01 -3.49
N ASP A 98 12.64 12.02 -2.94
CA ASP A 98 11.21 12.11 -2.69
C ASP A 98 10.84 13.42 -1.99
N LEU A 99 9.70 13.96 -2.40
CA LEU A 99 9.12 15.15 -1.79
C LEU A 99 8.71 14.87 -0.34
N LYS A 100 8.33 15.92 0.39
CA LYS A 100 7.94 15.79 1.79
C LYS A 100 6.44 15.80 1.92
N TYR A 101 5.93 14.98 2.84
CA TYR A 101 4.58 15.11 3.35
C TYR A 101 4.54 16.02 4.57
N ALA A 102 3.38 16.65 4.81
CA ALA A 102 3.09 17.24 6.10
C ALA A 102 2.52 16.18 7.06
N ASP A 103 2.55 16.44 8.36
CA ASP A 103 2.04 15.52 9.38
C ASP A 103 0.72 16.01 9.98
N GLY A 104 -0.22 15.08 10.15
CA GLY A 104 -1.52 15.27 10.79
C GLY A 104 -2.27 16.49 10.28
N THR A 105 -2.59 17.41 11.20
CA THR A 105 -3.40 18.60 10.91
C THR A 105 -2.62 19.77 10.32
N ALA A 106 -1.31 19.62 10.08
CA ALA A 106 -0.53 20.64 9.40
C ALA A 106 -1.09 20.89 7.98
N ALA A 107 -0.84 22.10 7.46
CA ALA A 107 -1.18 22.41 6.08
C ALA A 107 -0.36 21.51 5.13
N PRO A 108 -0.96 20.97 4.06
CA PRO A 108 -0.24 20.18 3.07
C PRO A 108 0.84 21.02 2.38
N ILE A 109 1.97 20.40 2.03
CA ILE A 109 3.10 21.08 1.43
C ILE A 109 2.77 21.38 -0.04
N THR A 110 2.89 22.65 -0.42
CA THR A 110 2.67 23.09 -1.80
C THR A 110 3.99 23.13 -2.56
N TYR A 111 3.99 22.46 -3.70
CA TYR A 111 5.07 22.41 -4.66
C TYR A 111 4.64 23.18 -5.91
N ALA A 112 5.46 24.12 -6.36
CA ALA A 112 5.15 24.96 -7.51
C ALA A 112 6.35 25.04 -8.45
N PHE A 113 6.09 25.10 -9.75
CA PHE A 113 7.11 25.27 -10.77
C PHE A 113 6.57 26.08 -11.96
N LEU A 114 7.50 26.58 -12.75
CA LEU A 114 7.29 27.40 -13.93
C LEU A 114 8.07 26.82 -15.10
N VAL A 115 7.47 26.81 -16.28
CA VAL A 115 8.19 26.70 -17.55
C VAL A 115 8.11 28.07 -18.24
N GLY A 116 9.22 28.80 -18.21
CA GLY A 116 9.30 30.16 -18.70
C GLY A 116 9.14 30.28 -20.21
N ALA A 117 8.78 31.48 -20.67
CA ALA A 117 8.55 31.80 -22.09
C ALA A 117 9.78 31.69 -23.02
N SER A 118 10.96 31.31 -22.50
CA SER A 118 12.16 31.03 -23.31
C SER A 118 12.21 29.59 -23.83
N ALA A 119 11.35 28.69 -23.35
CA ALA A 119 11.20 27.33 -23.86
C ALA A 119 10.77 27.34 -25.33
N ALA A 120 11.56 26.76 -26.22
CA ALA A 120 11.34 26.83 -27.67
C ALA A 120 11.09 25.47 -28.32
N GLY A 121 10.26 25.46 -29.35
CA GLY A 121 10.12 24.35 -30.28
C GLY A 121 11.32 24.23 -31.22
N GLN A 122 11.39 23.17 -32.02
CA GLN A 122 12.45 23.01 -33.03
C GLN A 122 12.44 24.10 -34.11
N SER A 123 11.32 24.79 -34.31
CA SER A 123 11.18 25.93 -35.22
C SER A 123 11.64 27.27 -34.62
N GLY A 124 12.09 27.29 -33.36
CA GLY A 124 12.54 28.48 -32.65
C GLY A 124 11.42 29.36 -32.08
N LYS A 125 10.14 29.05 -32.36
CA LYS A 125 9.00 29.69 -31.68
C LYS A 125 8.91 29.22 -30.24
N THR A 126 8.54 30.13 -29.35
CA THR A 126 8.51 29.88 -27.91
C THR A 126 7.12 29.49 -27.40
N LEU A 127 7.12 28.76 -26.29
CA LEU A 127 5.95 28.41 -25.50
C LEU A 127 5.42 29.67 -24.78
N ASN A 128 4.11 29.70 -24.52
CA ASN A 128 3.59 30.62 -23.52
C ASN A 128 4.03 30.17 -22.13
N GLU A 129 4.46 31.12 -21.30
CA GLU A 129 4.82 30.83 -19.92
C GLU A 129 3.69 30.08 -19.21
N THR A 130 4.05 29.02 -18.48
CA THR A 130 3.09 28.20 -17.75
C THR A 130 3.58 27.98 -16.33
N GLU A 131 2.74 28.34 -15.37
CA GLU A 131 2.92 28.05 -13.95
C GLU A 131 1.99 26.90 -13.56
N ALA A 132 2.46 26.02 -12.70
CA ALA A 132 1.63 24.97 -12.12
C ALA A 132 2.06 24.68 -10.68
N SER A 133 1.10 24.22 -9.88
CA SER A 133 1.32 23.81 -8.50
C SER A 133 0.56 22.55 -8.16
N PHE A 134 1.04 21.82 -7.16
CA PHE A 134 0.31 20.71 -6.55
C PHE A 134 0.66 20.62 -5.07
N LYS A 135 -0.13 19.84 -4.34
CA LYS A 135 0.07 19.60 -2.92
C LYS A 135 0.23 18.12 -2.67
N THR A 136 1.30 17.77 -1.97
CA THR A 136 1.50 16.39 -1.54
C THR A 136 0.47 16.02 -0.47
N ALA A 137 0.24 14.71 -0.30
CA ALA A 137 -0.56 14.20 0.79
C ALA A 137 0.02 14.57 2.18
N ARG A 138 -0.73 14.22 3.22
CA ARG A 138 -0.36 14.34 4.62
C ARG A 138 -0.36 12.96 5.26
N ARG A 139 0.54 12.76 6.22
CA ARG A 139 0.64 11.53 7.00
C ARG A 139 -0.23 11.62 8.24
N PHE A 140 -1.03 10.59 8.46
CA PHE A 140 -1.87 10.43 9.63
C PHE A 140 -1.58 9.10 10.33
N THR A 141 -1.90 9.06 11.62
CA THR A 141 -1.84 7.84 12.42
C THR A 141 -3.21 7.61 13.06
N ALA A 142 -3.77 6.43 12.86
CA ALA A 142 -4.93 5.94 13.61
C ALA A 142 -4.45 4.90 14.62
N THR A 143 -4.86 5.05 15.88
CA THR A 143 -4.62 4.06 16.94
C THR A 143 -5.96 3.48 17.35
N LEU A 144 -6.15 2.19 17.11
CA LEU A 144 -7.39 1.47 17.29
C LEU A 144 -7.23 0.44 18.40
N GLY A 145 -8.18 0.41 19.35
CA GLY A 145 -8.26 -0.65 20.36
C GLY A 145 -9.06 -1.85 19.82
N SER A 146 -8.82 -3.04 20.39
CA SER A 146 -9.69 -4.19 20.10
C SER A 146 -11.11 -3.96 20.66
N GLN A 147 -12.07 -4.65 20.08
CA GLN A 147 -13.47 -4.59 20.47
C GLN A 147 -13.75 -5.68 21.52
N ALA A 148 -14.03 -5.29 22.77
CA ALA A 148 -14.34 -6.20 23.90
C ALA A 148 -15.39 -7.28 23.59
N ALA A 149 -16.39 -6.95 22.77
CA ALA A 149 -17.43 -7.92 22.41
C ALA A 149 -16.95 -9.00 21.41
N LEU A 150 -15.76 -8.85 20.84
CA LEU A 150 -15.24 -9.64 19.74
C LEU A 150 -13.80 -10.09 19.96
N ASP A 151 -13.18 -9.80 21.10
CA ASP A 151 -11.91 -10.38 21.50
C ASP A 151 -12.11 -11.39 22.63
N GLY A 152 -11.09 -12.23 22.84
CA GLY A 152 -11.17 -13.35 23.76
C GLY A 152 -10.65 -14.63 23.15
N TYR A 153 -11.28 -15.75 23.48
CA TYR A 153 -10.95 -17.05 22.94
C TYR A 153 -12.19 -17.89 22.72
N THR A 154 -12.06 -18.86 21.83
CA THR A 154 -13.03 -19.94 21.72
C THR A 154 -12.35 -21.30 21.66
N SER A 155 -13.07 -22.33 22.12
CA SER A 155 -12.60 -23.72 22.12
C SER A 155 -13.12 -24.51 20.93
N GLY A 156 -12.31 -25.44 20.46
CA GLY A 156 -12.70 -26.43 19.47
C GLY A 156 -11.74 -27.60 19.43
N HIS A 157 -12.30 -28.78 19.19
CA HIS A 157 -11.69 -30.03 18.71
C HIS A 157 -12.86 -30.92 18.25
N GLU A 158 -12.64 -32.16 17.80
CA GLU A 158 -13.73 -33.08 17.38
C GLU A 158 -14.94 -33.02 18.33
N ALA A 159 -16.16 -33.29 17.84
CA ALA A 159 -17.40 -33.16 18.61
C ALA A 159 -17.39 -33.87 19.98
N ALA A 160 -16.52 -34.87 20.18
CA ALA A 160 -16.31 -35.57 21.44
C ALA A 160 -15.56 -34.75 22.52
N TYR A 161 -14.85 -33.69 22.13
CA TYR A 161 -13.99 -32.87 22.98
C TYR A 161 -14.21 -31.35 22.78
N SER A 162 -15.32 -30.93 22.17
CA SER A 162 -15.71 -29.52 22.14
C SER A 162 -16.63 -29.20 23.33
N ASN A 163 -16.25 -28.24 24.17
CA ASN A 163 -17.17 -27.73 25.21
C ASN A 163 -17.86 -26.41 24.81
N ASN A 164 -17.75 -26.01 23.53
CA ASN A 164 -18.43 -24.83 22.99
C ASN A 164 -18.27 -23.58 23.88
N VAL A 165 -17.03 -23.31 24.29
CA VAL A 165 -16.72 -22.18 25.18
C VAL A 165 -16.36 -20.96 24.35
N VAL A 166 -16.94 -19.82 24.71
CA VAL A 166 -16.45 -18.49 24.37
C VAL A 166 -16.09 -17.81 25.68
N GLY A 167 -14.83 -17.44 25.83
CA GLY A 167 -14.34 -16.71 26.99
C GLY A 167 -13.72 -15.39 26.56
N PHE A 168 -13.93 -14.34 27.34
CA PHE A 168 -13.63 -12.98 26.90
C PHE A 168 -12.33 -12.43 27.49
N SER A 169 -12.00 -12.72 28.76
CA SER A 169 -10.81 -12.14 29.38
C SER A 169 -10.13 -13.07 30.39
N PRO A 170 -8.80 -13.26 30.33
CA PRO A 170 -7.92 -12.89 29.20
C PRO A 170 -8.17 -13.79 27.97
N ALA A 171 -7.64 -13.40 26.81
CA ALA A 171 -7.68 -14.21 25.60
C ALA A 171 -6.64 -15.33 25.68
N ARG A 172 -7.10 -16.59 25.60
CA ARG A 172 -6.26 -17.79 25.79
C ARG A 172 -6.01 -18.53 24.47
N THR A 173 -4.79 -18.99 24.27
CA THR A 173 -4.39 -19.91 23.20
C THR A 173 -3.63 -21.11 23.77
N GLY A 174 -3.93 -22.31 23.27
CA GLY A 174 -3.31 -23.57 23.68
C GLY A 174 -4.33 -24.62 24.10
N GLY A 175 -4.03 -25.35 25.18
CA GLY A 175 -4.91 -26.33 25.80
C GLY A 175 -5.58 -25.78 27.07
N MET A 176 -6.88 -26.02 27.21
CA MET A 176 -7.65 -25.73 28.42
C MET A 176 -8.21 -27.03 28.99
N THR A 177 -8.00 -27.28 30.29
CA THR A 177 -8.65 -28.40 30.98
C THR A 177 -10.08 -28.01 31.25
N ASP A 178 -10.99 -28.82 30.74
CA ASP A 178 -12.41 -28.65 30.97
C ASP A 178 -12.97 -29.85 31.74
N MET A 179 -13.90 -29.57 32.66
CA MET A 179 -14.70 -30.61 33.32
C MET A 179 -15.85 -30.96 32.39
N LEU A 180 -15.70 -32.01 31.57
CA LEU A 180 -16.83 -32.55 30.83
C LEU A 180 -17.67 -33.38 31.82
N PRO A 181 -18.96 -33.03 32.06
CA PRO A 181 -19.78 -33.68 33.08
C PRO A 181 -19.97 -35.19 32.86
N ASP A 182 -19.87 -35.67 31.61
CA ASP A 182 -20.17 -37.07 31.24
C ASP A 182 -18.93 -37.93 30.90
N VAL A 183 -17.74 -37.35 30.73
CA VAL A 183 -16.51 -38.09 30.34
C VAL A 183 -15.27 -37.77 31.19
N GLY A 184 -15.40 -36.92 32.22
CA GLY A 184 -14.29 -36.52 33.09
C GLY A 184 -13.54 -35.28 32.57
N SER A 185 -12.33 -35.02 33.06
CA SER A 185 -11.53 -33.88 32.59
C SER A 185 -10.92 -34.18 31.22
N ALA A 186 -11.29 -33.42 30.19
CA ALA A 186 -10.64 -33.47 28.88
C ALA A 186 -9.95 -32.14 28.60
N THR A 187 -8.80 -32.20 27.94
CA THR A 187 -8.12 -30.99 27.48
C THR A 187 -8.59 -30.65 26.07
N VAL A 188 -9.07 -29.43 25.89
CA VAL A 188 -9.58 -28.92 24.60
C VAL A 188 -8.62 -27.89 24.05
N SER A 189 -8.54 -27.78 22.73
CA SER A 189 -7.81 -26.67 22.10
C SER A 189 -8.61 -25.38 22.22
N VAL A 190 -7.93 -24.28 22.49
CA VAL A 190 -8.45 -22.91 22.47
C VAL A 190 -7.55 -22.02 21.61
N ARG A 191 -8.18 -21.07 20.92
CA ARG A 191 -7.50 -20.07 20.10
C ARG A 191 -7.98 -18.69 20.51
N ALA A 192 -7.06 -17.73 20.55
CA ALA A 192 -7.35 -16.35 20.89
C ALA A 192 -7.72 -15.54 19.64
N PHE A 193 -8.67 -14.61 19.77
CA PHE A 193 -9.21 -13.80 18.69
C PHE A 193 -9.22 -12.32 19.08
N TYR A 194 -9.00 -11.46 18.10
CA TYR A 194 -9.01 -10.00 18.25
C TYR A 194 -9.67 -9.34 17.04
N SER A 195 -10.56 -8.38 17.28
CA SER A 195 -11.22 -7.59 16.25
C SER A 195 -11.00 -6.11 16.49
N PHE A 196 -10.70 -5.37 15.43
CA PHE A 196 -10.50 -3.93 15.44
C PHE A 196 -11.48 -3.27 14.48
N ASP A 197 -12.19 -2.23 14.93
CA ASP A 197 -13.02 -1.40 14.05
C ASP A 197 -12.13 -0.40 13.30
N LEU A 198 -12.15 -0.47 11.98
CA LEU A 198 -11.33 0.37 11.11
C LEU A 198 -11.97 1.75 10.85
N SER A 199 -13.08 2.10 11.51
CA SER A 199 -13.76 3.41 11.37
C SER A 199 -12.87 4.62 11.66
N GLY A 200 -11.78 4.45 12.42
CA GLY A 200 -10.75 5.48 12.62
C GLY A 200 -9.88 5.80 11.39
N VAL A 201 -9.95 4.97 10.33
CA VAL A 201 -9.36 5.26 9.02
C VAL A 201 -10.46 5.74 8.07
N PRO A 202 -10.38 6.97 7.52
CA PRO A 202 -11.41 7.51 6.64
C PRO A 202 -11.75 6.60 5.45
N LEU A 203 -13.01 6.60 5.02
CA LEU A 203 -13.48 5.77 3.89
C LEU A 203 -12.85 6.15 2.54
N SER A 204 -12.30 7.36 2.43
CA SER A 204 -11.63 7.85 1.22
C SER A 204 -10.18 7.36 1.08
N VAL A 205 -9.58 6.81 2.14
CA VAL A 205 -8.20 6.31 2.12
C VAL A 205 -8.17 5.00 1.35
N ALA A 206 -7.40 4.95 0.26
CA ALA A 206 -7.24 3.73 -0.51
C ALA A 206 -6.32 2.74 0.22
N PRO A 207 -6.40 1.43 -0.07
CA PRO A 207 -5.46 0.46 0.50
C PRO A 207 -3.99 0.82 0.30
N ASP A 208 -3.62 1.32 -0.88
CA ASP A 208 -2.23 1.68 -1.20
C ASP A 208 -1.74 2.93 -0.43
N ASP A 209 -2.67 3.74 0.10
CA ASP A 209 -2.35 4.90 0.93
C ASP A 209 -1.99 4.51 2.38
N ILE A 210 -2.18 3.25 2.80
CA ILE A 210 -1.68 2.75 4.08
C ILE A 210 -0.18 2.50 3.95
N SER A 211 0.64 3.19 4.72
CA SER A 211 2.10 3.10 4.62
C SER A 211 2.73 2.15 5.66
N ALA A 212 2.06 1.94 6.80
CA ALA A 212 2.46 0.97 7.80
C ALA A 212 1.26 0.56 8.65
N ALA A 213 1.26 -0.66 9.18
CA ALA A 213 0.30 -1.08 10.21
C ALA A 213 0.95 -2.06 11.19
N THR A 214 0.77 -1.81 12.49
CA THR A 214 1.38 -2.60 13.57
C THR A 214 0.32 -3.07 14.53
N LEU A 215 0.16 -4.39 14.67
CA LEU A 215 -0.62 -5.01 15.73
C LEU A 215 0.26 -5.18 16.97
N SER A 216 -0.25 -4.89 18.16
CA SER A 216 0.43 -5.10 19.43
C SER A 216 -0.47 -5.80 20.44
N LEU A 217 0.00 -6.91 21.00
CA LEU A 217 -0.69 -7.72 22.00
C LEU A 217 0.23 -7.94 23.21
N GLU A 218 -0.31 -7.92 24.43
CA GLU A 218 0.50 -8.12 25.64
C GLU A 218 0.26 -9.49 26.27
N GLN A 219 1.32 -10.29 26.37
CA GLN A 219 1.28 -11.57 27.06
C GLN A 219 1.23 -11.33 28.57
N VAL A 220 0.25 -11.92 29.25
CA VAL A 220 0.00 -11.68 30.68
C VAL A 220 0.14 -12.90 31.55
N ASN A 221 0.09 -14.11 30.98
CA ASN A 221 0.22 -15.35 31.72
C ASN A 221 0.62 -16.51 30.79
N VAL A 222 1.34 -17.48 31.33
CA VAL A 222 1.69 -18.74 30.66
C VAL A 222 1.66 -19.86 31.69
N TYR A 223 0.96 -20.95 31.38
CA TYR A 223 0.89 -22.09 32.28
C TYR A 223 0.79 -23.42 31.52
N PRO A 224 1.58 -24.45 31.87
CA PRO A 224 2.77 -24.36 32.71
C PRO A 224 3.85 -23.53 31.98
N ALA A 225 4.94 -23.19 32.68
CA ALA A 225 6.06 -22.46 32.07
C ALA A 225 6.67 -23.17 30.83
N THR A 226 6.41 -24.47 30.67
CA THR A 226 6.83 -25.29 29.52
C THR A 226 5.87 -25.25 28.33
N ALA A 227 4.75 -24.52 28.40
CA ALA A 227 3.74 -24.48 27.33
C ALA A 227 4.34 -24.17 25.95
N TYR A 228 5.20 -23.15 25.86
CA TYR A 228 5.90 -22.81 24.61
C TYR A 228 6.75 -23.96 24.07
N ALA A 229 7.54 -24.61 24.92
CA ALA A 229 8.38 -25.73 24.50
C ALA A 229 7.55 -26.94 24.03
N ASN A 230 6.42 -27.18 24.67
CA ASN A 230 5.56 -28.34 24.39
C ASN A 230 4.72 -28.14 23.13
N MET A 231 4.18 -26.93 22.95
CA MET A 231 3.16 -26.64 21.93
C MET A 231 3.73 -26.05 20.64
N SER A 232 4.99 -25.60 20.65
CA SER A 232 5.70 -25.13 19.45
C SER A 232 6.29 -26.30 18.65
N THR A 233 6.70 -26.01 17.42
CA THR A 233 7.61 -26.85 16.62
C THR A 233 8.99 -26.19 16.56
N ALA A 234 9.93 -26.77 15.82
CA ALA A 234 11.25 -26.16 15.60
C ALA A 234 11.18 -24.89 14.72
N ALA A 235 10.14 -24.74 13.90
CA ALA A 235 9.99 -23.65 12.94
C ALA A 235 8.84 -22.68 13.27
N GLU A 236 7.94 -23.08 14.17
CA GLU A 236 6.72 -22.33 14.46
C GLU A 236 6.50 -22.26 15.97
N HIS A 237 6.17 -21.06 16.44
CA HIS A 237 5.77 -20.78 17.82
C HIS A 237 4.34 -20.25 17.81
N LEU A 238 3.97 -19.26 18.64
CA LEU A 238 2.62 -18.70 18.50
C LEU A 238 2.45 -18.09 17.11
N ILE A 239 1.54 -18.67 16.35
CA ILE A 239 1.19 -18.28 14.99
C ILE A 239 0.12 -17.21 15.07
N LEU A 240 0.35 -16.10 14.36
CA LEU A 240 -0.63 -15.05 14.15
C LEU A 240 -1.18 -15.17 12.73
N GLU A 241 -2.50 -15.28 12.62
CA GLU A 241 -3.22 -15.44 11.37
C GLU A 241 -4.20 -14.31 11.17
N HIS A 242 -4.36 -13.89 9.92
CA HIS A 242 -5.45 -13.02 9.49
C HIS A 242 -6.69 -13.86 9.27
N VAL A 243 -7.81 -13.47 9.85
CA VAL A 243 -9.08 -14.19 9.76
C VAL A 243 -10.22 -13.20 9.54
N ASN A 244 -11.38 -13.71 9.15
CA ASN A 244 -12.63 -12.96 9.21
C ASN A 244 -13.71 -13.87 9.81
N TYR A 245 -14.03 -13.63 11.08
CA TYR A 245 -15.09 -14.33 11.81
C TYR A 245 -16.37 -13.48 11.95
N GLY A 246 -16.39 -12.30 11.31
CA GLY A 246 -17.59 -11.49 11.21
C GLY A 246 -17.93 -10.74 12.49
N ALA A 247 -19.21 -10.47 12.70
CA ALA A 247 -19.67 -9.48 13.65
C ALA A 247 -19.90 -10.01 15.08
N GLN A 248 -19.63 -11.28 15.34
CA GLN A 248 -19.80 -11.95 16.65
C GLN A 248 -18.66 -12.96 16.83
N LEU A 249 -18.19 -13.14 18.07
CA LEU A 249 -17.28 -14.24 18.41
C LEU A 249 -18.08 -15.41 18.96
N THR A 250 -17.96 -16.56 18.31
CA THR A 250 -18.75 -17.76 18.51
C THR A 250 -17.86 -19.00 18.47
N THR A 251 -18.42 -20.15 18.79
CA THR A 251 -17.65 -21.41 18.84
C THR A 251 -17.27 -21.95 17.48
N SER A 252 -18.00 -21.61 16.42
CA SER A 252 -17.61 -21.96 15.06
C SER A 252 -16.31 -21.28 14.63
N ASP A 253 -15.94 -20.18 15.29
CA ASP A 253 -14.80 -19.36 14.86
C ASP A 253 -13.46 -20.00 15.17
N PHE A 254 -13.42 -20.98 16.07
CA PHE A 254 -12.25 -21.80 16.33
C PHE A 254 -11.63 -22.31 15.01
N GLY A 255 -12.49 -22.80 14.11
CA GLY A 255 -12.14 -23.39 12.83
C GLY A 255 -12.14 -22.42 11.65
N THR A 256 -12.36 -21.11 11.85
CA THR A 256 -12.42 -20.14 10.75
C THR A 256 -11.18 -20.24 9.87
N PRO A 257 -11.32 -20.39 8.55
CA PRO A 257 -10.18 -20.44 7.65
C PRO A 257 -9.34 -19.16 7.77
N ALA A 258 -8.02 -19.32 7.82
CA ALA A 258 -7.13 -18.16 7.72
C ALA A 258 -7.24 -17.56 6.31
N LEU A 259 -7.37 -16.24 6.25
CA LEU A 259 -7.24 -15.48 5.01
C LEU A 259 -5.77 -15.43 4.58
N ASP A 260 -4.88 -15.27 5.55
CA ASP A 260 -3.44 -15.21 5.35
C ASP A 260 -2.68 -15.54 6.66
N LEU A 261 -1.41 -15.94 6.52
CA LEU A 261 -0.48 -16.10 7.63
C LEU A 261 0.27 -14.78 7.84
N VAL A 262 0.12 -14.15 9.02
CA VAL A 262 0.90 -12.95 9.35
C VAL A 262 2.33 -13.32 9.72
N THR A 263 2.48 -14.23 10.70
CA THR A 263 3.77 -14.74 11.13
C THR A 263 3.61 -16.08 11.83
N SER A 264 4.57 -16.98 11.64
CA SER A 264 4.62 -18.25 12.36
C SER A 264 5.23 -18.15 13.76
N SER A 265 5.70 -16.96 14.17
CA SER A 265 6.43 -16.75 15.43
C SER A 265 6.14 -15.38 16.05
N PHE A 266 4.87 -15.06 16.29
CA PHE A 266 4.44 -13.83 16.96
C PHE A 266 5.03 -13.69 18.38
N SER A 267 5.07 -14.80 19.11
CA SER A 267 5.79 -14.91 20.37
C SER A 267 6.46 -16.26 20.48
N THR A 268 7.67 -16.29 21.03
CA THR A 268 8.54 -17.48 21.07
C THR A 268 8.90 -17.92 22.48
N ASP A 269 8.44 -17.18 23.50
CA ASP A 269 8.84 -17.42 24.89
C ASP A 269 7.72 -17.06 25.90
N ALA A 270 7.91 -17.48 27.15
CA ALA A 270 6.95 -17.28 28.22
C ALA A 270 7.05 -15.91 28.93
N THR A 271 7.85 -14.96 28.44
CA THR A 271 8.03 -13.65 29.07
C THR A 271 6.77 -12.79 28.91
N TYR A 272 6.34 -12.17 30.01
CA TYR A 272 5.15 -11.30 30.02
C TYR A 272 5.54 -9.92 29.52
N THR A 273 5.28 -9.68 28.24
CA THR A 273 5.64 -8.44 27.57
C THR A 273 4.78 -8.23 26.35
N ARG A 274 4.76 -6.99 25.86
CA ARG A 274 4.10 -6.61 24.63
C ARG A 274 4.90 -7.14 23.43
N ARG A 275 4.19 -7.81 22.54
CA ARG A 275 4.69 -8.32 21.25
C ARG A 275 3.98 -7.57 20.14
N SER A 276 4.66 -7.38 19.02
CA SER A 276 4.12 -6.66 17.87
C SER A 276 4.42 -7.39 16.57
N ALA A 277 3.53 -7.21 15.59
CA ALA A 277 3.70 -7.72 14.23
C ALA A 277 3.34 -6.64 13.20
N ASP A 278 4.07 -6.63 12.09
CA ASP A 278 3.68 -5.92 10.88
C ASP A 278 2.46 -6.63 10.28
N VAL A 279 1.37 -5.88 10.11
CA VAL A 279 0.10 -6.35 9.55
C VAL A 279 -0.32 -5.51 8.34
N LEU A 280 0.63 -4.79 7.71
CA LEU A 280 0.36 -3.89 6.59
C LEU A 280 -0.44 -4.58 5.47
N ALA A 281 0.01 -5.75 5.03
CA ALA A 281 -0.64 -6.49 3.95
C ALA A 281 -2.10 -6.86 4.30
N GLN A 282 -2.33 -7.28 5.55
CA GLN A 282 -3.65 -7.68 6.04
C GLN A 282 -4.59 -6.48 6.15
N ILE A 283 -4.11 -5.34 6.67
CA ILE A 283 -4.91 -4.11 6.76
C ILE A 283 -5.25 -3.58 5.38
N ARG A 284 -4.31 -3.59 4.42
CA ARG A 284 -4.62 -3.23 3.02
C ARG A 284 -5.68 -4.16 2.43
N ASN A 285 -5.58 -5.47 2.70
CA ASN A 285 -6.55 -6.46 2.26
C ASN A 285 -7.94 -6.23 2.91
N ASP A 286 -8.01 -5.89 4.20
CA ASP A 286 -9.26 -5.54 4.89
C ASP A 286 -9.88 -4.25 4.33
N LEU A 287 -9.08 -3.23 4.01
CA LEU A 287 -9.58 -2.00 3.38
C LEU A 287 -10.09 -2.26 1.95
N ALA A 288 -9.43 -3.12 1.19
CA ALA A 288 -9.88 -3.50 -0.15
C ALA A 288 -11.23 -4.27 -0.12
N ASN A 289 -11.49 -5.01 0.97
CA ASN A 289 -12.71 -5.81 1.17
C ASN A 289 -13.62 -5.23 2.27
N ARG A 290 -13.52 -3.92 2.52
CA ARG A 290 -14.05 -3.26 3.72
C ARG A 290 -15.56 -3.41 3.88
N ALA A 291 -16.30 -3.34 2.77
CA ALA A 291 -17.75 -3.51 2.77
C ALA A 291 -18.14 -4.94 3.19
N ASP A 292 -17.48 -5.95 2.64
CA ASP A 292 -17.78 -7.36 2.87
C ASP A 292 -17.34 -7.83 4.27
N ARG A 293 -16.28 -7.21 4.82
CA ARG A 293 -15.75 -7.53 6.17
C ARG A 293 -16.35 -6.66 7.28
N GLY A 294 -17.34 -5.85 6.94
CA GLY A 294 -18.03 -4.98 7.90
C GLY A 294 -17.09 -3.98 8.57
N ASN A 295 -16.10 -3.46 7.84
CA ASN A 295 -15.15 -2.44 8.31
C ASN A 295 -14.28 -2.89 9.51
N ARG A 296 -13.79 -4.13 9.49
CA ARG A 296 -12.97 -4.69 10.58
C ARG A 296 -11.67 -5.28 10.07
N ALA A 297 -10.68 -5.32 10.97
CA ALA A 297 -9.51 -6.18 10.86
C ALA A 297 -9.54 -7.19 12.00
N GLN A 298 -9.31 -8.47 11.68
CA GLN A 298 -9.49 -9.57 12.62
C GLN A 298 -8.33 -10.56 12.59
N PHE A 299 -7.88 -10.96 13.77
CA PHE A 299 -6.69 -11.78 13.94
C PHE A 299 -6.94 -12.94 14.89
N ARG A 300 -6.27 -14.06 14.62
CA ARG A 300 -6.27 -15.26 15.45
C ARG A 300 -4.85 -15.57 15.90
N LEU A 301 -4.69 -15.87 17.18
CA LEU A 301 -3.44 -16.36 17.76
C LEU A 301 -3.62 -17.82 18.19
N ARG A 302 -2.73 -18.69 17.73
CA ARG A 302 -2.75 -20.13 18.07
C ARG A 302 -1.34 -20.70 18.20
N PHE A 303 -1.19 -21.76 18.99
CA PHE A 303 0.00 -22.63 18.87
C PHE A 303 -0.09 -23.48 17.58
N PRO A 304 1.04 -23.99 17.06
CA PRO A 304 1.06 -24.84 15.87
C PRO A 304 0.47 -26.22 16.16
N LYS A 305 0.66 -26.73 17.38
CA LYS A 305 0.05 -27.98 17.84
C LYS A 305 -1.24 -27.70 18.59
N ASP A 306 -2.28 -28.44 18.22
CA ASP A 306 -3.54 -28.51 18.94
C ASP A 306 -3.51 -29.65 19.99
N GLN A 307 -4.48 -29.70 20.91
CA GLN A 307 -4.67 -30.84 21.80
C GLN A 307 -5.29 -32.01 21.02
N PRO A 308 -4.91 -33.27 21.30
CA PRO A 308 -3.94 -33.73 22.30
C PRO A 308 -2.48 -33.79 21.80
N GLU A 309 -2.19 -33.35 20.57
CA GLU A 309 -0.83 -33.39 20.00
C GLU A 309 0.17 -32.56 20.82
N GLY A 310 -0.29 -31.46 21.39
CA GLY A 310 0.42 -30.70 22.42
C GLY A 310 0.11 -31.24 23.82
N ASN A 311 1.12 -31.29 24.69
CA ASN A 311 0.86 -31.44 26.13
C ASN A 311 -0.01 -30.28 26.64
N TYR A 312 -0.72 -30.46 27.74
CA TYR A 312 -1.47 -29.39 28.40
C TYR A 312 -0.59 -28.15 28.63
N GLY A 313 -1.09 -27.00 28.18
CA GLY A 313 -0.49 -25.70 28.43
C GLY A 313 -1.14 -24.59 27.62
N PHE A 314 -1.01 -23.35 28.06
CA PHE A 314 -1.59 -22.20 27.38
C PHE A 314 -0.74 -20.95 27.58
N ALA A 315 -0.97 -19.98 26.72
CA ALA A 315 -0.57 -18.59 26.87
C ALA A 315 -1.82 -17.71 26.87
N GLU A 316 -1.82 -16.67 27.71
CA GLU A 316 -2.89 -15.69 27.80
C GLU A 316 -2.36 -14.31 27.46
N PHE A 317 -3.19 -13.57 26.75
CA PHE A 317 -2.92 -12.22 26.30
C PHE A 317 -4.06 -11.31 26.76
N ALA A 318 -3.73 -10.06 27.05
CA ALA A 318 -4.70 -9.05 27.46
C ALA A 318 -5.74 -8.81 26.36
N THR A 319 -6.97 -8.49 26.79
CA THR A 319 -8.10 -8.10 25.94
C THR A 319 -8.51 -6.66 26.23
N ALA A 320 -9.51 -6.15 25.52
CA ALA A 320 -9.97 -4.77 25.66
C ALA A 320 -10.43 -4.40 27.09
N GLU A 321 -10.82 -5.39 27.91
CA GLU A 321 -11.19 -5.17 29.31
C GLU A 321 -10.02 -4.71 30.19
N ASP A 322 -8.78 -4.99 29.79
CA ASP A 322 -7.59 -4.52 30.50
C ASP A 322 -7.06 -3.23 29.88
N ALA A 323 -7.61 -2.09 30.30
CA ALA A 323 -7.26 -0.78 29.73
C ALA A 323 -5.75 -0.44 29.79
N ALA A 324 -4.98 -1.02 30.73
CA ALA A 324 -3.55 -0.76 30.83
C ALA A 324 -2.72 -1.55 29.80
N ARG A 325 -3.23 -2.71 29.38
CA ARG A 325 -2.53 -3.68 28.54
C ARG A 325 -3.27 -4.02 27.24
N ALA A 326 -4.34 -3.28 26.95
CA ALA A 326 -5.27 -3.54 25.86
C ALA A 326 -4.54 -3.74 24.51
N PRO A 327 -5.03 -4.66 23.66
CA PRO A 327 -4.58 -4.79 22.29
C PRO A 327 -4.67 -3.48 21.52
N GLY A 328 -3.65 -3.20 20.71
CA GLY A 328 -3.58 -1.99 19.88
C GLY A 328 -3.26 -2.31 18.43
N LEU A 329 -3.92 -1.60 17.52
CA LEU A 329 -3.62 -1.58 16.09
C LEU A 329 -3.29 -0.13 15.69
N GLU A 330 -2.04 0.11 15.34
CA GLU A 330 -1.58 1.41 14.85
C GLU A 330 -1.49 1.37 13.31
N ILE A 331 -2.12 2.33 12.63
CA ILE A 331 -2.16 2.41 11.17
C ILE A 331 -1.67 3.78 10.74
N HIS A 332 -0.64 3.82 9.89
CA HIS A 332 -0.13 5.03 9.25
C HIS A 332 -0.70 5.12 7.84
N TYR A 333 -1.28 6.26 7.47
CA TYR A 333 -1.91 6.44 6.17
C TYR A 333 -1.72 7.83 5.58
N LEU A 334 -1.92 7.94 4.27
CA LEU A 334 -1.89 9.18 3.52
C LEU A 334 -3.31 9.68 3.23
N ALA A 335 -3.50 10.99 3.32
CA ALA A 335 -4.72 11.66 2.84
C ALA A 335 -4.41 13.10 2.40
N PRO A 336 -5.22 13.72 1.52
CA PRO A 336 -5.04 15.11 1.09
C PRO A 336 -4.97 16.11 2.24
#